data_AF-A0A077QX28-F1
#
_entry.id   AF-A0A077QX28-F1
#
_cell.length_a   1.000
_cell.length_b   1.000
_cell.length_c   1.000
_cell.angle_alpha   90.00
_cell.angle_beta   90.00
_cell.angle_gamma   90.00
#
_symmetry.space_group_name_H-M   'P 1'
#
loop_
_entity.id
_entity.type
_entity.pdbx_description
1 polymer ?
#
loop_
_entity_poly.entity_id
_entity_poly.type
_entity_poly.pdbx_seq_one_letter_code
_entity_poly.pdbx_strand_id
1 'polypeptide(L)'
;MSYSLQKAEASSSPSRSTSDLTGSPPAGKKGKLSPHEKQAQAISKLLANPDKEICIPDCPKEKSIRPPRDVMKNVTGSSAGAGSGEFHVYKQQRRREYERIQLMEEQNRKLTEQEEFEKNRAEVQRKDEAKTDKNRAKREKKKLAALKAQAAATGKSPSKVSAATASRNGEPEAKKQRLHNDAVNRIEFKPKDDSGDDDDAKHKDS
;
A
#
# COMPACT_ATOMS: atom_id res chain seq x y z
N MET A 1 58.58 -39.55 43.30
CA MET A 1 58.60 -40.72 42.38
C MET A 1 57.46 -40.52 41.39
N SER A 2 57.73 -39.82 40.30
CA SER A 2 58.17 -40.35 38.99
C SER A 2 57.00 -40.96 38.19
N TYR A 3 56.78 -40.35 37.02
CA TYR A 3 55.73 -40.56 36.03
C TYR A 3 55.64 -42.00 35.49
N SER A 4 54.44 -42.41 35.08
CA SER A 4 54.26 -43.35 33.96
C SER A 4 53.00 -43.06 33.16
N LEU A 5 53.21 -42.96 31.86
CA LEU A 5 52.31 -42.53 30.79
C LEU A 5 51.77 -43.77 30.08
N GLN A 6 50.46 -43.81 29.74
CA GLN A 6 49.98 -44.63 28.61
C GLN A 6 48.61 -44.13 28.11
N LYS A 7 48.42 -44.29 26.80
CA LYS A 7 47.48 -43.60 25.90
C LYS A 7 46.59 -44.63 25.19
N ALA A 8 45.39 -44.19 24.76
CA ALA A 8 44.40 -44.85 23.86
C ALA A 8 43.60 -46.02 24.50
N GLU A 9 42.33 -46.30 24.18
CA GLU A 9 41.62 -46.43 22.89
C GLU A 9 40.09 -46.24 23.08
N ALA A 10 39.34 -46.32 21.97
CA ALA A 10 37.98 -45.83 21.74
C ALA A 10 36.79 -46.72 22.17
N SER A 11 35.65 -46.03 22.38
CA SER A 11 34.24 -46.35 22.06
C SER A 11 33.70 -47.80 22.04
N SER A 12 32.64 -48.06 22.84
CA SER A 12 31.42 -48.76 22.41
C SER A 12 30.33 -48.69 23.49
N SER A 13 29.24 -47.95 23.22
CA SER A 13 27.98 -48.03 23.97
C SER A 13 26.79 -47.97 23.00
N PRO A 14 25.71 -48.73 23.26
CA PRO A 14 24.78 -49.23 22.23
C PRO A 14 23.75 -48.19 21.75
N SER A 15 23.44 -48.27 20.45
CA SER A 15 22.44 -47.47 19.75
C SER A 15 21.02 -47.71 20.28
N ARG A 16 20.39 -46.68 20.82
CA ARG A 16 18.95 -46.67 21.13
C ARG A 16 18.19 -46.26 19.87
N SER A 17 17.40 -47.19 19.34
CA SER A 17 16.59 -47.05 18.13
C SER A 17 15.63 -45.86 18.21
N THR A 18 15.69 -44.97 17.22
CA THR A 18 14.88 -43.75 17.10
C THR A 18 13.55 -43.95 16.36
N SER A 19 12.99 -45.17 16.36
CA SER A 19 11.79 -45.49 15.58
C SER A 19 10.46 -45.05 16.21
N ASP A 20 10.45 -44.47 17.41
CA ASP A 20 9.21 -44.10 18.13
C ASP A 20 8.89 -42.59 18.09
N LEU A 21 8.97 -41.96 16.91
CA LEU A 21 8.47 -40.59 16.72
C LEU A 21 7.41 -40.45 15.60
N THR A 22 6.96 -41.54 15.00
CA THR A 22 5.81 -41.53 14.08
C THR A 22 4.50 -41.79 14.83
N GLY A 23 4.26 -41.04 15.90
CA GLY A 23 2.94 -40.93 16.50
C GLY A 23 2.12 -39.95 15.66
N SER A 24 1.23 -40.45 14.80
CA SER A 24 0.16 -39.63 14.22
C SER A 24 -0.53 -38.89 15.38
N PRO A 25 -0.67 -37.56 15.35
CA PRO A 25 -1.31 -36.84 16.44
C PRO A 25 -2.72 -37.42 16.63
N PRO A 26 -3.18 -37.60 17.90
CA PRO A 26 -4.53 -38.08 18.15
C PRO A 26 -5.49 -37.13 17.44
N ALA A 27 -6.50 -37.69 16.77
CA ALA A 27 -7.53 -36.96 16.04
C ALA A 27 -8.35 -36.08 17.01
N GLY A 28 -7.74 -34.99 17.45
CA GLY A 28 -8.32 -33.97 18.29
C GLY A 28 -9.17 -33.07 17.42
N LYS A 29 -10.41 -32.85 17.87
CA LYS A 29 -11.42 -31.96 17.28
C LYS A 29 -10.75 -30.76 16.61
N LYS A 30 -10.91 -30.65 15.28
CA LYS A 30 -10.40 -29.51 14.48
C LYS A 30 -11.08 -28.23 14.97
N GLY A 31 -10.48 -27.59 15.95
CA GLY A 31 -10.84 -26.25 16.38
C GLY A 31 -10.61 -25.27 15.22
N LYS A 32 -11.30 -24.14 15.25
CA LYS A 32 -11.03 -23.05 14.32
C LYS A 32 -9.62 -22.55 14.61
N LEU A 33 -8.68 -22.86 13.72
CA LEU A 33 -7.27 -22.50 13.84
C LEU A 33 -7.12 -21.00 14.14
N SER A 34 -6.22 -20.67 15.07
CA SER A 34 -5.85 -19.27 15.35
C SER A 34 -5.33 -18.58 14.08
N PRO A 35 -5.49 -17.26 13.89
CA PRO A 35 -4.90 -16.55 12.75
C PRO A 35 -3.41 -16.84 12.56
N HIS A 36 -2.66 -16.91 13.66
CA HIS A 36 -1.23 -17.23 13.64
C HIS A 36 -0.96 -18.68 13.22
N GLU A 37 -1.83 -19.60 13.62
CA GLU A 37 -1.71 -21.02 13.25
C GLU A 37 -2.02 -21.25 11.76
N LYS A 38 -2.99 -20.51 11.19
CA LYS A 38 -3.24 -20.50 9.74
C LYS A 38 -2.05 -19.97 8.96
N GLN A 39 -1.43 -18.89 9.44
CA GLN A 39 -0.21 -18.35 8.85
C GLN A 39 0.95 -19.36 8.95
N ALA A 40 1.15 -19.97 10.11
CA ALA A 40 2.19 -20.99 10.31
C ALA A 40 1.99 -22.20 9.37
N GLN A 41 0.75 -22.65 9.16
CA GLN A 41 0.44 -23.71 8.19
C GLN A 41 0.69 -23.29 6.74
N ALA A 42 0.41 -22.03 6.38
CA ALA A 42 0.73 -21.51 5.05
C ALA A 42 2.25 -21.43 4.84
N ILE A 43 2.99 -20.96 5.84
CA ILE A 43 4.46 -20.87 5.84
C ILE A 43 5.07 -22.27 5.75
N SER A 44 4.61 -23.23 6.55
CA SER A 44 5.15 -24.61 6.50
C SER A 44 4.92 -25.26 5.14
N LYS A 45 3.77 -25.01 4.50
CA LYS A 45 3.48 -25.47 3.14
C LYS A 45 4.37 -24.80 2.08
N LEU A 46 4.67 -23.51 2.25
CA LEU A 46 5.54 -22.77 1.33
C LEU A 46 6.99 -23.24 1.43
N LEU A 47 7.48 -23.43 2.65
CA LEU A 47 8.85 -23.89 2.94
C LEU A 47 9.08 -25.37 2.64
N ALA A 48 8.01 -26.17 2.45
CA ALA A 48 8.15 -27.56 2.04
C ALA A 48 8.81 -27.73 0.67
N ASN A 49 8.69 -26.74 -0.23
CA ASN A 49 9.34 -26.72 -1.54
C ASN A 49 9.87 -25.31 -1.84
N PRO A 50 11.06 -24.95 -1.33
CA PRO A 50 11.59 -23.59 -1.46
C PRO A 50 11.99 -23.23 -2.90
N ASP A 51 12.28 -24.22 -3.75
CA ASP A 51 12.69 -24.00 -5.14
C ASP A 51 11.52 -23.67 -6.08
N LYS A 52 10.27 -23.79 -5.61
CA LYS A 52 9.09 -23.53 -6.43
C LYS A 52 8.78 -22.03 -6.44
N GLU A 53 8.77 -21.44 -7.62
CA GLU A 53 8.36 -20.05 -7.80
C GLU A 53 6.94 -19.79 -7.27
N ILE A 54 6.78 -18.68 -6.56
CA ILE A 54 5.53 -18.26 -5.96
C ILE A 54 4.79 -17.38 -6.97
N CYS A 55 3.66 -17.87 -7.50
CA CYS A 55 2.77 -17.06 -8.33
C CYS A 55 1.89 -16.17 -7.44
N ILE A 56 2.20 -14.87 -7.38
CA ILE A 56 1.34 -13.87 -6.78
C ILE A 56 0.25 -13.54 -7.79
N PRO A 57 -1.04 -13.71 -7.46
CA PRO A 57 -2.11 -13.41 -8.40
C PRO A 57 -2.16 -11.92 -8.72
N ASP A 58 -2.32 -11.58 -9.99
CA ASP A 58 -2.58 -10.22 -10.43
C ASP A 58 -3.89 -9.69 -9.85
N CYS A 59 -4.01 -8.36 -9.78
CA CYS A 59 -5.24 -7.70 -9.36
C CYS A 59 -6.45 -8.18 -10.17
N PRO A 60 -7.62 -8.36 -9.52
CA PRO A 60 -8.85 -8.72 -10.22
C PRO A 60 -9.14 -7.73 -11.35
N LYS A 61 -9.26 -8.24 -12.59
CA LYS A 61 -9.59 -7.41 -13.75
C LYS A 61 -11.04 -6.95 -13.66
N GLU A 62 -11.29 -5.71 -14.08
CA GLU A 62 -12.66 -5.22 -14.19
C GLU A 62 -13.45 -6.04 -15.21
N LYS A 63 -14.75 -6.22 -14.95
CA LYS A 63 -15.65 -6.91 -15.87
C LYS A 63 -15.67 -6.11 -17.17
N SER A 64 -15.37 -6.76 -18.30
CA SER A 64 -15.43 -6.15 -19.64
C SER A 64 -16.20 -7.05 -20.59
N ILE A 65 -16.92 -6.43 -21.52
CA ILE A 65 -17.67 -7.15 -22.55
C ILE A 65 -16.81 -7.27 -23.78
N ARG A 66 -16.86 -8.44 -24.42
CA ARG A 66 -16.12 -8.68 -25.65
C ARG A 66 -16.54 -7.65 -26.72
N PRO A 67 -15.59 -7.05 -27.43
CA PRO A 67 -15.92 -6.10 -28.48
C PRO A 67 -16.81 -6.75 -29.54
N PRO A 68 -17.72 -5.99 -30.17
CA PRO A 68 -18.50 -6.48 -31.29
C PRO A 68 -17.57 -6.96 -32.41
N ARG A 69 -18.00 -7.97 -33.18
CA ARG A 69 -17.25 -8.42 -34.36
C ARG A 69 -17.46 -7.39 -35.47
N ASP A 70 -16.38 -7.04 -36.16
CA ASP A 70 -16.38 -6.06 -37.25
C ASP A 70 -17.22 -6.53 -38.45
N VAL A 71 -16.94 -7.74 -38.96
CA VAL A 71 -17.68 -8.32 -40.09
C VAL A 71 -18.46 -9.56 -39.65
N MET A 72 -19.77 -9.53 -39.90
CA MET A 72 -20.64 -10.71 -39.79
C MET A 72 -20.66 -11.45 -41.12
N LYS A 73 -20.27 -12.72 -41.11
CA LYS A 73 -20.12 -13.54 -42.34
C LYS A 73 -21.43 -14.18 -42.80
N ASN A 74 -22.45 -14.20 -41.95
CA ASN A 74 -23.69 -14.95 -42.12
C ASN A 74 -24.93 -14.04 -42.04
N VAL A 75 -24.88 -12.92 -42.77
CA VAL A 75 -26.01 -11.98 -42.87
C VAL A 75 -26.94 -12.46 -43.98
N THR A 76 -28.14 -12.92 -43.59
CA THR A 76 -29.21 -13.26 -44.55
C THR A 76 -29.78 -11.96 -45.13
N GLY A 77 -30.16 -11.96 -46.41
CA GLY A 77 -30.63 -10.76 -47.12
C GLY A 77 -31.85 -10.08 -46.47
N SER A 78 -31.99 -8.77 -46.66
CA SER A 78 -32.97 -7.92 -45.95
C SER A 78 -34.43 -8.29 -46.18
N SER A 79 -34.75 -9.02 -47.25
CA SER A 79 -36.10 -9.51 -47.57
C SER A 79 -36.33 -10.97 -47.21
N ALA A 80 -35.33 -11.67 -46.68
CA ALA A 80 -35.49 -13.04 -46.25
C ALA A 80 -36.36 -13.12 -44.98
N GLY A 81 -37.24 -14.13 -44.90
CA GLY A 81 -38.09 -14.34 -43.73
C GLY A 81 -37.32 -14.73 -42.46
N ALA A 82 -37.99 -14.66 -41.31
CA ALA A 82 -37.41 -15.04 -40.03
C ALA A 82 -37.07 -16.55 -40.01
N GLY A 83 -35.78 -16.88 -39.91
CA GLY A 83 -35.31 -18.24 -39.74
C GLY A 83 -35.48 -18.74 -38.30
N SER A 84 -35.45 -20.06 -38.08
CA SER A 84 -35.59 -20.69 -36.76
C SER A 84 -34.48 -20.32 -35.76
N GLY A 85 -33.32 -19.87 -36.25
CA GLY A 85 -32.19 -19.43 -35.42
C GLY A 85 -32.24 -17.96 -35.00
N GLU A 86 -33.10 -17.14 -35.61
CA GLU A 86 -33.10 -15.68 -35.42
C GLU A 86 -33.46 -15.29 -33.99
N PHE A 87 -34.37 -16.02 -33.35
CA PHE A 87 -34.73 -15.81 -31.95
C PHE A 87 -33.52 -15.92 -31.02
N HIS A 88 -32.63 -16.90 -31.26
CA HIS A 88 -31.44 -17.06 -30.45
C HIS A 88 -30.42 -15.95 -30.70
N VAL A 89 -30.28 -15.48 -31.94
CA VAL A 89 -29.43 -14.33 -32.29
C VAL A 89 -29.88 -13.10 -31.50
N TYR A 90 -31.17 -12.75 -31.58
CA TYR A 90 -31.75 -11.64 -30.82
C TYR A 90 -31.55 -11.79 -29.30
N LYS A 91 -31.81 -12.98 -28.75
CA LYS A 91 -31.64 -13.26 -27.32
C LYS A 91 -30.21 -13.00 -26.85
N GLN A 92 -29.20 -13.47 -27.61
CA GLN A 92 -27.79 -13.26 -27.25
C GLN A 92 -27.36 -11.80 -27.45
N GLN A 93 -27.82 -11.15 -28.52
CA GLN A 93 -27.54 -9.75 -28.78
C GLN A 93 -28.13 -8.85 -27.68
N ARG A 94 -29.40 -9.05 -27.32
CA ARG A 94 -30.08 -8.29 -26.27
C ARG A 94 -29.42 -8.48 -24.91
N ARG A 95 -29.03 -9.71 -24.58
CA ARG A 95 -28.29 -9.98 -23.34
C ARG A 95 -26.95 -9.24 -23.31
N ARG A 96 -26.17 -9.31 -24.38
CA ARG A 96 -24.90 -8.58 -24.49
C ARG A 96 -25.11 -7.07 -24.38
N GLU A 97 -26.16 -6.53 -24.99
CA GLU A 97 -26.44 -5.10 -24.94
C GLU A 97 -26.86 -4.63 -23.54
N TYR A 98 -27.67 -5.41 -22.83
CA TYR A 98 -28.01 -5.11 -21.44
C TYR A 98 -26.81 -5.18 -20.51
N GLU A 99 -25.97 -6.20 -20.66
CA GLU A 99 -24.70 -6.27 -19.91
C GLU A 99 -23.84 -5.03 -20.20
N ARG A 100 -23.83 -4.54 -21.46
CA ARG A 100 -23.05 -3.36 -21.89
C ARG A 100 -23.55 -2.07 -21.27
N ILE A 101 -24.85 -1.86 -21.31
CA ILE A 101 -25.50 -0.70 -20.69
C ILE A 101 -25.27 -0.73 -19.17
N GLN A 102 -25.48 -1.86 -18.53
CA GLN A 102 -25.25 -2.00 -17.07
C GLN A 102 -23.81 -1.70 -16.68
N LEU A 103 -22.82 -2.22 -17.41
CA LEU A 103 -21.41 -1.96 -17.13
C LEU A 103 -21.08 -0.47 -17.27
N MET A 104 -21.57 0.19 -18.32
CA MET A 104 -21.37 1.62 -18.54
C MET A 104 -22.03 2.46 -17.45
N GLU A 105 -23.24 2.11 -17.02
CA GLU A 105 -23.94 2.77 -15.90
C GLU A 105 -23.17 2.56 -14.57
N GLU A 106 -22.69 1.35 -14.29
CA GLU A 106 -21.87 1.05 -13.12
C GLU A 106 -20.55 1.83 -13.11
N GLN A 107 -19.89 1.96 -14.27
CA GLN A 107 -18.67 2.75 -14.41
C GLN A 107 -18.94 4.23 -14.16
N ASN A 108 -19.96 4.79 -14.81
CA ASN A 108 -20.34 6.19 -14.61
C ASN A 108 -20.65 6.47 -13.14
N ARG A 109 -21.40 5.59 -12.49
CA ARG A 109 -21.71 5.72 -11.06
C ARG A 109 -20.45 5.70 -10.18
N LYS A 110 -19.51 4.80 -10.45
CA LYS A 110 -18.24 4.74 -9.71
C LYS A 110 -17.42 6.02 -9.90
N LEU A 111 -17.35 6.53 -11.14
CA LEU A 111 -16.62 7.76 -11.43
C LEU A 111 -17.23 8.95 -10.70
N THR A 112 -18.55 9.11 -10.72
CA THR A 112 -19.22 10.19 -9.98
C THR A 112 -19.00 10.07 -8.48
N GLU A 113 -19.11 8.86 -7.90
CA GLU A 113 -18.86 8.63 -6.47
C GLU A 113 -17.39 8.91 -6.09
N GLN A 114 -16.44 8.57 -6.95
CA GLN A 114 -15.02 8.88 -6.76
C GLN A 114 -14.74 10.38 -6.83
N GLU A 115 -15.28 11.09 -7.82
CA GLU A 115 -15.12 12.53 -7.94
C GLU A 115 -15.70 13.28 -6.72
N GLU A 116 -16.88 12.88 -6.26
CA GLU A 116 -17.50 13.45 -5.06
C GLU A 116 -16.65 13.17 -3.81
N PHE A 117 -16.14 11.95 -3.68
CA PHE A 117 -15.25 11.59 -2.59
C PHE A 117 -13.95 12.41 -2.58
N GLU A 118 -13.33 12.58 -3.75
CA GLU A 118 -12.09 13.35 -3.90
C GLU A 118 -12.31 14.83 -3.61
N LYS A 119 -13.41 15.42 -4.12
CA LYS A 119 -13.79 16.81 -3.81
C LYS A 119 -13.97 17.01 -2.31
N ASN A 120 -14.74 16.13 -1.66
CA ASN A 120 -14.97 16.19 -0.22
C ASN A 120 -13.66 16.02 0.58
N ARG A 121 -12.80 15.09 0.17
CA ARG A 121 -11.50 14.86 0.81
C ARG A 121 -10.59 16.09 0.68
N ALA A 122 -10.52 16.70 -0.50
CA ALA A 122 -9.73 17.91 -0.74
C ALA A 122 -10.25 19.10 0.07
N GLU A 123 -11.57 19.25 0.20
CA GLU A 123 -12.15 20.31 1.05
C GLU A 123 -11.79 20.14 2.53
N VAL A 124 -11.88 18.92 3.05
CA VAL A 124 -11.53 18.62 4.44
C VAL A 124 -10.05 18.89 4.68
N GLN A 125 -9.17 18.41 3.77
CA GLN A 125 -7.73 18.67 3.84
C GLN A 125 -7.43 20.17 3.83
N ARG A 126 -8.04 20.94 2.92
CA ARG A 126 -7.86 22.40 2.86
C ARG A 126 -8.31 23.10 4.14
N LYS A 127 -9.42 22.66 4.75
CA LYS A 127 -9.92 23.22 6.02
C LYS A 127 -8.94 22.93 7.17
N ASP A 128 -8.36 21.75 7.20
CA ASP A 128 -7.39 21.35 8.22
C ASP A 128 -6.04 22.06 8.03
N GLU A 129 -5.53 22.11 6.80
CA GLU A 129 -4.33 22.88 6.43
C GLU A 129 -4.47 24.34 6.83
N ALA A 130 -5.57 25.00 6.45
CA ALA A 130 -5.82 26.40 6.82
C ALA A 130 -5.85 26.63 8.34
N LYS A 131 -6.34 25.67 9.13
CA LYS A 131 -6.28 25.75 10.60
C LYS A 131 -4.84 25.55 11.11
N THR A 132 -4.13 24.57 10.56
CA THR A 132 -2.74 24.28 10.95
C THR A 132 -1.81 25.43 10.61
N ASP A 133 -1.96 26.08 9.45
CA ASP A 133 -1.15 27.21 9.00
C ASP A 133 -1.39 28.45 9.84
N LYS A 134 -2.65 28.75 10.15
CA LYS A 134 -2.99 29.85 11.09
C LYS A 134 -2.32 29.63 12.45
N ASN A 135 -2.32 28.39 12.95
CA ASN A 135 -1.69 28.05 14.22
C ASN A 135 -0.15 28.06 14.13
N ARG A 136 0.42 27.59 13.03
CA ARG A 136 1.86 27.63 12.74
C ARG A 136 2.36 29.07 12.67
N ALA A 137 1.69 29.94 11.91
CA ALA A 137 2.02 31.37 11.82
C ALA A 137 1.94 32.07 13.18
N LYS A 138 0.95 31.74 14.03
CA LYS A 138 0.88 32.26 15.41
C LYS A 138 2.08 31.81 16.27
N ARG A 139 2.50 30.55 16.16
CA ARG A 139 3.66 30.00 16.88
C ARG A 139 4.97 30.62 16.38
N GLU A 140 5.13 30.79 15.08
CA GLU A 140 6.30 31.43 14.47
C GLU A 140 6.43 32.89 14.88
N LYS A 141 5.34 33.67 14.85
CA LYS A 141 5.34 35.05 15.36
C LYS A 141 5.76 35.13 16.83
N LYS A 142 5.22 34.24 17.68
CA LYS A 142 5.62 34.17 19.10
C LYS A 142 7.09 33.76 19.27
N LYS A 143 7.57 32.80 18.48
CA LYS A 143 8.97 32.36 18.49
C LYS A 143 9.90 33.50 18.08
N LEU A 144 9.57 34.23 17.01
CA LEU A 144 10.34 35.39 16.55
C LEU A 144 10.34 36.52 17.60
N ALA A 145 9.21 36.79 18.25
CA ALA A 145 9.13 37.77 19.33
C ALA A 145 9.98 37.37 20.56
N ALA A 146 9.90 36.10 20.96
CA ALA A 146 10.72 35.56 22.06
C ALA A 146 12.22 35.61 21.74
N LEU A 147 12.63 35.26 20.51
CA LEU A 147 14.01 35.36 20.06
C LEU A 147 14.51 36.83 20.08
N LYS A 148 13.67 37.79 19.65
CA LYS A 148 14.00 39.22 19.73
C LYS A 148 14.13 39.71 21.18
N ALA A 149 13.24 39.30 22.07
CA ALA A 149 13.33 39.65 23.50
C ALA A 149 14.58 39.06 24.16
N GLN A 150 14.92 37.80 23.86
CA GLN A 150 16.16 37.18 24.35
C GLN A 150 17.42 37.83 23.79
N ALA A 151 17.41 38.23 22.51
CA ALA A 151 18.49 38.99 21.88
C ALA A 151 18.73 40.34 22.58
N ALA A 152 17.65 41.07 22.88
CA ALA A 152 17.72 42.33 23.63
C ALA A 152 18.26 42.12 25.06
N ALA A 153 17.82 41.08 25.76
CA ALA A 153 18.27 40.78 27.12
C ALA A 153 19.72 40.28 27.21
N THR A 154 20.24 39.61 26.17
CA THR A 154 21.59 39.03 26.15
C THR A 154 22.61 39.85 25.38
N GLY A 155 22.21 41.01 24.83
CA GLY A 155 23.06 41.89 24.01
C GLY A 155 23.60 41.22 22.72
N LYS A 156 22.99 40.11 22.27
CA LYS A 156 23.44 39.31 21.12
C LYS A 156 22.47 39.46 19.95
N SER A 157 23.00 39.39 18.72
CA SER A 157 22.18 39.47 17.51
C SER A 157 21.13 38.35 17.45
N PRO A 158 19.95 38.60 16.87
CA PRO A 158 18.85 37.62 16.83
C PRO A 158 19.22 36.32 16.11
N SER A 159 20.14 36.36 15.15
CA SER A 159 20.68 35.18 14.45
C SER A 159 21.56 34.30 15.35
N LYS A 160 22.27 34.88 16.32
CA LYS A 160 23.12 34.13 17.26
C LYS A 160 22.29 33.45 18.36
N VAL A 161 21.19 34.08 18.76
CA VAL A 161 20.22 33.53 19.72
C VAL A 161 19.36 32.44 19.08
N SER A 162 18.97 32.58 17.81
CA SER A 162 18.26 31.52 17.08
C SER A 162 19.12 30.28 16.88
N ALA A 163 20.41 30.42 16.54
CA ALA A 163 21.36 29.31 16.44
C ALA A 163 21.60 28.62 17.80
N ALA A 164 21.77 29.39 18.88
CA ALA A 164 21.92 28.84 20.23
C ALA A 164 20.64 28.13 20.72
N THR A 165 19.46 28.67 20.40
CA THR A 165 18.15 28.10 20.79
C THR A 165 17.77 26.90 19.93
N ALA A 166 18.18 26.84 18.66
CA ALA A 166 18.03 25.68 17.79
C ALA A 166 19.00 24.54 18.18
N SER A 167 20.20 24.87 18.66
CA SER A 167 21.13 23.89 19.22
C SER A 167 20.70 23.36 20.60
N ARG A 168 19.96 24.16 21.39
CA ARG A 168 19.41 23.75 22.70
C ARG A 168 18.08 23.02 22.60
N ASN A 169 17.30 23.33 21.57
CA ASN A 169 16.10 22.60 21.20
C ASN A 169 16.41 21.77 19.95
N GLY A 170 17.19 20.70 20.13
CA GLY A 170 17.03 19.53 19.26
C GLY A 170 15.54 19.17 19.23
N GLU A 171 15.06 18.68 18.08
CA GLU A 171 13.67 18.26 17.86
C GLU A 171 13.02 17.75 19.15
N PRO A 172 11.84 18.25 19.56
CA PRO A 172 11.11 17.55 20.59
C PRO A 172 10.75 16.19 19.99
N GLU A 173 11.48 15.15 20.38
CA GLU A 173 11.03 13.77 20.29
C GLU A 173 9.60 13.78 20.84
N ALA A 174 8.64 13.72 19.92
CA ALA A 174 7.27 13.44 20.28
C ALA A 174 7.34 12.14 21.07
N LYS A 175 7.02 12.19 22.37
CA LYS A 175 6.73 11.01 23.18
C LYS A 175 5.50 10.32 22.57
N LYS A 176 5.74 9.63 21.47
CA LYS A 176 4.88 8.60 20.92
C LYS A 176 4.82 7.57 22.05
N GLN A 177 3.62 7.32 22.58
CA GLN A 177 3.41 6.04 23.24
C GLN A 177 3.80 4.97 22.22
N ARG A 178 4.93 4.32 22.48
CA ARG A 178 5.48 3.25 21.64
C ARG A 178 4.54 2.07 21.77
N LEU A 179 3.57 1.95 20.86
CA LEU A 179 3.12 0.63 20.47
C LEU A 179 4.24 0.05 19.61
N HIS A 180 4.91 -0.95 20.18
CA HIS A 180 6.06 -1.65 19.64
C HIS A 180 5.77 -2.20 18.23
N ASN A 181 6.35 -1.57 17.21
CA ASN A 181 6.55 -2.15 15.88
C ASN A 181 7.63 -1.33 15.14
N ASP A 182 8.89 -1.71 15.33
CA ASP A 182 10.08 -1.01 14.84
C ASP A 182 10.41 -1.32 13.35
N ALA A 183 9.41 -1.63 12.51
CA ALA A 183 9.64 -2.10 11.12
C ALA A 183 8.78 -1.39 10.05
N VAL A 184 8.51 -0.09 10.20
CA VAL A 184 7.87 0.68 9.12
C VAL A 184 8.81 1.79 8.67
N ASN A 185 9.47 1.57 7.52
CA ASN A 185 10.29 2.58 6.85
C ASN A 185 9.44 3.84 6.62
N ARG A 186 9.88 4.94 7.23
CA ARG A 186 9.25 6.26 7.15
C ARG A 186 9.40 6.78 5.71
N ILE A 187 8.31 6.75 4.94
CA ILE A 187 8.29 7.32 3.60
C ILE A 187 8.38 8.85 3.74
N GLU A 188 9.48 9.43 3.27
CA GLU A 188 9.69 10.88 3.20
C GLU A 188 9.15 11.41 1.87
N PHE A 189 8.08 12.19 1.93
CA PHE A 189 7.61 12.96 0.77
C PHE A 189 8.48 14.20 0.59
N LYS A 190 9.26 14.23 -0.49
CA LYS A 190 9.91 15.47 -0.94
C LYS A 190 8.87 16.37 -1.62
N PRO A 191 8.70 17.63 -1.18
CA PRO A 191 7.90 18.60 -1.93
C PRO A 191 8.57 18.88 -3.27
N LYS A 192 7.75 19.01 -4.32
CA LYS A 192 8.18 19.38 -5.67
C LYS A 192 8.47 20.89 -5.66
N ASP A 193 9.72 21.27 -5.90
CA ASP A 193 10.10 22.66 -6.08
C ASP A 193 9.45 23.19 -7.36
N ASP A 194 8.44 24.04 -7.21
CA ASP A 194 7.95 24.96 -8.25
C ASP A 194 8.85 26.21 -8.21
N SER A 195 10.05 26.09 -8.79
CA SER A 195 10.84 27.25 -9.21
C SER A 195 10.49 27.53 -10.66
N GLY A 196 9.74 28.62 -10.87
CA GLY A 196 9.18 29.01 -12.15
C GLY A 196 10.20 29.37 -13.23
N ASP A 197 9.70 29.30 -14.46
CA ASP A 197 10.20 30.04 -15.61
C ASP A 197 8.96 30.62 -16.31
N ASP A 198 8.53 31.80 -15.84
CA ASP A 198 7.62 32.68 -16.58
C ASP A 198 8.45 33.39 -17.66
N ASP A 199 8.63 32.75 -18.81
CA ASP A 199 9.10 33.45 -20.02
C ASP A 199 7.89 33.98 -20.80
N ASP A 200 7.50 35.18 -20.42
CA ASP A 200 6.62 36.10 -21.13
C ASP A 200 7.31 36.58 -22.42
N ALA A 201 7.23 35.80 -23.49
CA ALA A 201 7.65 36.21 -24.84
C ALA A 201 6.42 36.53 -25.70
N LYS A 202 6.08 37.82 -25.72
CA LYS A 202 5.12 38.42 -26.65
C LYS A 202 5.45 38.06 -28.10
N HIS A 203 4.55 37.37 -28.78
CA HIS A 203 4.51 37.43 -30.24
C HIS A 203 3.57 38.54 -30.69
N LYS A 204 4.18 39.65 -31.09
CA LYS A 204 3.56 40.72 -31.87
C LYS A 204 3.99 40.54 -33.33
N ASP A 205 3.06 40.85 -34.23
CA ASP A 205 3.22 41.18 -35.65
C ASP A 205 3.63 40.06 -36.64
N SER A 206 2.64 39.52 -37.36
CA SER A 206 2.42 39.69 -38.82
C SER A 206 1.32 38.75 -39.33
#